data_AF-A0A813LKK6-F1
#
_entry.id   AF-A0A813LKK6-F1
#
_cell.length_a   1.000
_cell.length_b   1.000
_cell.length_c   1.000
_cell.angle_alpha   90.00
_cell.angle_beta   90.00
_cell.angle_gamma   90.00
#
_symmetry.space_group_name_H-M   'P 1'
#
loop_
_entity.id
_entity.type
_entity.pdbx_description
1 polymer ?
#
loop_
_entity_poly.entity_id
_entity_poly.type
_entity_poly.pdbx_seq_one_letter_code
_entity_poly.pdbx_strand_id
1 'polypeptide(L)'
;MLAPGRRSLRAVNVSVWSTRCRPLTSSLTHLGPATGGSSSSKDFLTVNSELHIKKAQQQAVSKSGLIQCVPDAFDYLKRILDSKVYDVCKETDLQHAPKMSKRLRNRILLKREDQHPVYSFKLRGAYNRVVKLTTEEKQQGITCCSAGNHAQGIAYSAAKLGISAKIFMPTITPSIKVESVRQFANKESEVVLIGDSYDEAYEACQRCVAEEGRVLVHPFNDPEVIAGQGTIGMEILKQSTGEDIDAVFVCTGGGGLLSGVGLYMKAVRPGIKIIGVEAADAPTMTESLRAGKVVNLPSVGLFADGAAVKRAGDETFRICQWVVDEMITVSTDEICAAIKDAFIDTRVVLEPAGALAVAGLRKYVNRTAAEGKTFVAITSGANMDFDRLRFISERADVSETLLSVQIPERPGAFIEFYNQIFPRNVTEFSYRIGADSACICMSFQAWHQARES
;
A
#
# COMPACT_ATOMS: atom_id res chain seq x y z
N MET A 1 4.32 13.91 62.78
CA MET A 1 5.26 12.93 63.38
C MET A 1 4.58 11.56 63.26
N LEU A 2 4.92 10.71 62.29
CA LEU A 2 6.10 9.85 62.23
C LEU A 2 6.46 9.53 60.76
N ALA A 3 7.74 9.29 60.50
CA ALA A 3 8.40 9.22 59.19
C ALA A 3 8.00 8.01 58.30
N PRO A 4 8.21 8.09 56.97
CA PRO A 4 7.98 6.98 56.04
C PRO A 4 9.20 6.05 55.98
N GLY A 5 9.02 4.79 56.40
CA GLY A 5 10.03 3.74 56.24
C GLY A 5 10.05 3.23 54.80
N ARG A 6 11.14 3.52 54.07
CA ARG A 6 11.51 2.82 52.82
C ARG A 6 11.64 1.32 53.13
N ARG A 7 10.75 0.49 52.57
CA ARG A 7 11.01 -0.95 52.41
C ARG A 7 11.62 -1.17 51.04
N SER A 8 12.93 -1.38 51.02
CA SER A 8 13.63 -1.96 49.87
C SER A 8 13.24 -3.43 49.74
N LEU A 9 12.57 -3.79 48.65
CA LEU A 9 12.45 -5.18 48.22
C LEU A 9 13.55 -5.46 47.18
N ARG A 10 14.19 -6.61 47.35
CA ARG A 10 15.29 -7.12 46.53
C ARG A 10 14.88 -7.21 45.06
N ALA A 11 15.85 -6.93 44.19
CA ALA A 11 15.72 -6.94 42.74
C ALA A 11 15.08 -8.24 42.22
N VAL A 12 13.88 -8.11 41.63
CA VAL A 12 13.38 -9.07 40.66
C VAL A 12 14.18 -8.83 39.39
N ASN A 13 14.82 -9.87 38.86
CA ASN A 13 15.48 -9.78 37.55
C ASN A 13 14.40 -9.62 36.47
N VAL A 14 14.09 -8.37 36.14
CA VAL A 14 13.22 -8.00 35.03
C VAL A 14 14.12 -7.79 33.82
N SER A 15 14.21 -8.78 32.95
CA SER A 15 14.83 -8.59 31.63
C SER A 15 13.76 -8.10 30.65
N VAL A 16 13.64 -6.78 30.52
CA VAL A 16 12.85 -6.16 29.44
C VAL A 16 13.66 -6.26 28.15
N TRP A 17 13.19 -7.05 27.19
CA TRP A 17 13.76 -7.03 25.84
C TRP A 17 13.08 -5.91 25.05
N SER A 18 13.68 -4.71 25.05
CA SER A 18 13.42 -3.73 24.00
C SER A 18 14.27 -4.09 22.79
N THR A 19 13.65 -4.25 21.63
CA THR A 19 14.33 -4.48 20.35
C THR A 19 15.17 -3.25 19.95
N ARG A 20 16.46 -3.25 20.34
CA ARG A 20 17.69 -2.73 19.70
C ARG A 20 18.66 -2.08 20.71
N CYS A 21 19.79 -2.72 20.98
CA CYS A 21 21.17 -2.19 20.83
C CYS A 21 22.22 -3.12 21.48
N ARG A 22 23.39 -3.24 20.82
CA ARG A 22 24.56 -4.05 21.23
C ARG A 22 25.19 -3.58 22.56
N PRO A 23 25.91 -4.45 23.30
CA PRO A 23 26.52 -4.10 24.57
C PRO A 23 27.84 -3.33 24.37
N LEU A 24 28.00 -2.21 25.07
CA LEU A 24 29.28 -1.53 25.30
C LEU A 24 29.47 -1.39 26.80
N THR A 25 30.50 -2.06 27.33
CA THR A 25 30.96 -1.95 28.70
C THR A 25 31.72 -0.64 28.90
N SER A 26 31.20 0.31 29.68
CA SER A 26 32.00 1.23 30.52
C SER A 26 31.12 2.07 31.45
N SER A 27 31.72 2.46 32.57
CA SER A 27 31.18 3.09 33.78
C SER A 27 30.42 4.41 33.59
N LEU A 28 29.30 4.54 34.31
CA LEU A 28 28.48 5.75 34.46
C LEU A 28 29.24 6.88 35.17
N THR A 29 29.58 7.94 34.44
CA THR A 29 29.67 9.30 34.97
C THR A 29 28.99 10.28 34.00
N HIS A 30 28.08 11.08 34.56
CA HIS A 30 27.34 12.23 33.98
C HIS A 30 27.26 12.38 32.44
N LEU A 31 26.06 12.18 31.87
CA LEU A 31 25.69 12.71 30.56
C LEU A 31 24.27 13.28 30.60
N GLY A 32 24.13 14.51 30.11
CA GLY A 32 22.91 15.31 30.03
C GLY A 32 21.88 14.79 29.01
N PRO A 33 20.84 15.58 28.68
CA PRO A 33 19.68 15.13 27.93
C PRO A 33 20.10 14.58 26.55
N ALA A 34 19.70 13.33 26.29
CA ALA A 34 19.98 12.65 25.04
C ALA A 34 19.26 13.33 23.87
N THR A 35 20.06 13.88 22.95
CA THR A 35 19.60 14.38 21.66
C THR A 35 19.07 13.22 20.80
N GLY A 36 17.83 13.35 20.32
CA GLY A 36 17.19 12.39 19.43
C GLY A 36 17.93 12.20 18.11
N GLY A 37 18.20 10.95 17.76
CA GLY A 37 18.73 10.57 16.45
C GLY A 37 17.64 10.62 15.38
N SER A 38 17.86 11.44 14.36
CA SER A 38 17.01 11.59 13.17
C SER A 38 17.02 10.35 12.28
N SER A 39 15.90 9.61 12.19
CA SER A 39 15.68 8.56 11.18
C SER A 39 14.82 9.02 9.99
N SER A 40 14.57 10.33 9.84
CA SER A 40 13.45 10.82 9.02
C SER A 40 13.71 10.95 7.50
N SER A 41 14.95 10.78 7.01
CA SER A 41 15.30 11.18 5.64
C SER A 41 15.10 10.12 4.55
N LYS A 42 15.07 8.81 4.85
CA LYS A 42 15.00 7.75 3.81
C LYS A 42 13.58 7.38 3.41
N ASP A 43 12.62 7.56 4.31
CA ASP A 43 11.24 7.09 4.14
C ASP A 43 10.39 8.03 3.28
N PHE A 44 10.92 9.20 2.96
CA PHE A 44 10.23 10.25 2.23
C PHE A 44 11.13 10.80 1.13
N LEU A 45 10.55 11.02 -0.03
CA LEU A 45 11.19 11.72 -1.13
C LEU A 45 10.23 12.81 -1.61
N THR A 46 10.52 14.05 -1.26
CA THR A 46 9.87 15.20 -1.90
C THR A 46 10.36 15.27 -3.34
N VAL A 47 9.42 15.10 -4.26
CA VAL A 47 9.68 15.30 -5.69
C VAL A 47 9.50 16.79 -5.91
N ASN A 48 10.49 17.46 -6.49
CA ASN A 48 10.51 18.92 -6.61
C ASN A 48 9.51 19.39 -7.70
N SER A 49 8.21 19.12 -7.49
CA SER A 49 7.12 19.57 -8.35
C SER A 49 7.03 21.09 -8.36
N GLU A 50 7.44 21.77 -7.27
CA GLU A 50 7.48 23.24 -7.18
C GLU A 50 8.43 23.90 -8.19
N LEU A 51 9.53 23.26 -8.62
CA LEU A 51 10.38 23.81 -9.68
C LEU A 51 9.64 23.83 -11.04
N HIS A 52 8.75 22.87 -11.25
CA HIS A 52 7.92 22.75 -12.46
C HIS A 52 6.65 23.61 -12.36
N ILE A 53 6.05 23.72 -11.17
CA ILE A 53 4.93 24.62 -10.87
C ILE A 53 5.38 26.09 -10.92
N LYS A 54 6.56 26.46 -10.43
CA LYS A 54 7.10 27.83 -10.58
C LYS A 54 7.39 28.17 -12.05
N LYS A 55 7.86 27.22 -12.86
CA LYS A 55 7.94 27.39 -14.32
C LYS A 55 6.55 27.56 -14.97
N ALA A 56 5.56 26.80 -14.50
CA ALA A 56 4.17 26.89 -14.98
C ALA A 56 3.42 28.15 -14.49
N GLN A 57 3.78 28.69 -13.32
CA GLN A 57 3.14 29.87 -12.70
C GLN A 57 3.82 31.19 -13.10
N GLN A 58 5.11 31.19 -13.44
CA GLN A 58 5.82 32.37 -13.97
C GLN A 58 5.46 32.67 -15.44
N GLN A 59 4.77 31.76 -16.14
CA GLN A 59 4.21 32.02 -17.46
C GLN A 59 2.68 32.15 -17.32
N ALA A 60 2.19 33.37 -17.51
CA ALA A 60 0.78 33.74 -17.39
C ALA A 60 -0.13 32.72 -18.08
N VAL A 61 -1.18 32.31 -17.34
CA VAL A 61 -2.23 31.38 -17.75
C VAL A 61 -2.84 31.82 -19.07
N SER A 62 -2.34 31.24 -20.15
CA SER A 62 -2.94 31.26 -21.48
C SER A 62 -3.46 29.85 -21.78
N LYS A 63 -4.27 29.67 -22.84
CA LYS A 63 -4.67 28.35 -23.38
C LYS A 63 -3.49 27.35 -23.55
N SER A 64 -2.24 27.84 -23.53
CA SER A 64 -1.00 27.06 -23.54
C SER A 64 -0.51 26.53 -22.16
N GLY A 65 -1.12 26.91 -21.04
CA GLY A 65 -0.62 26.59 -19.68
C GLY A 65 -0.79 25.14 -19.22
N LEU A 66 -1.70 24.38 -19.83
CA LEU A 66 -1.84 22.93 -19.60
C LEU A 66 -0.70 22.11 -20.26
N ILE A 67 0.00 22.70 -21.23
CA ILE A 67 0.86 21.97 -22.18
C ILE A 67 2.28 21.75 -21.64
N GLN A 68 2.73 22.51 -20.62
CA GLN A 68 4.11 22.40 -20.12
C GLN A 68 4.32 21.44 -18.95
N CYS A 69 3.26 20.89 -18.35
CA CYS A 69 3.41 20.04 -17.16
C CYS A 69 3.67 18.57 -17.49
N VAL A 70 3.23 18.04 -18.63
CA VAL A 70 3.66 16.74 -19.17
C VAL A 70 3.54 16.84 -20.68
N PRO A 71 4.57 16.51 -21.47
CA PRO A 71 4.39 16.32 -22.92
C PRO A 71 3.24 15.33 -23.12
N ASP A 72 2.22 15.74 -23.87
CA ASP A 72 1.00 14.97 -24.19
C ASP A 72 -0.06 14.88 -23.08
N ALA A 73 -0.04 15.77 -22.08
CA ALA A 73 -1.07 15.82 -21.02
C ALA A 73 -2.51 15.92 -21.57
N PHE A 74 -2.71 16.68 -22.65
CA PHE A 74 -4.01 16.81 -23.30
C PHE A 74 -4.48 15.49 -23.92
N ASP A 75 -3.56 14.71 -24.51
CA ASP A 75 -3.88 13.42 -25.10
C ASP A 75 -4.28 12.40 -24.03
N TYR A 76 -3.59 12.38 -22.89
CA TYR A 76 -4.00 11.55 -21.77
C TYR A 76 -5.35 11.96 -21.20
N LEU A 77 -5.61 13.27 -21.05
CA LEU A 77 -6.92 13.74 -20.60
C LEU A 77 -8.03 13.27 -21.54
N LYS A 78 -7.82 13.38 -22.87
CA LYS A 78 -8.75 12.86 -23.87
C LYS A 78 -8.92 11.34 -23.72
N ARG A 79 -7.84 10.56 -23.63
CA ARG A 79 -7.91 9.09 -23.45
C ARG A 79 -8.66 8.68 -22.18
N ILE A 80 -8.49 9.42 -21.09
CA ILE A 80 -9.19 9.19 -19.81
C ILE A 80 -10.69 9.46 -19.96
N LEU A 81 -11.06 10.57 -20.61
CA LEU A 81 -12.47 10.93 -20.83
C LEU A 81 -13.16 10.00 -21.84
N ASP A 82 -12.43 9.54 -22.88
CA ASP A 82 -12.89 8.60 -23.91
C ASP A 82 -12.80 7.13 -23.45
N SER A 83 -12.40 6.89 -22.19
CA SER A 83 -12.22 5.56 -21.63
C SER A 83 -13.53 4.77 -21.57
N LYS A 84 -13.44 3.46 -21.79
CA LYS A 84 -14.61 2.54 -21.81
C LYS A 84 -14.75 1.70 -20.54
N VAL A 85 -14.10 2.11 -19.45
CA VAL A 85 -14.08 1.34 -18.19
C VAL A 85 -15.46 0.99 -17.66
N TYR A 86 -16.46 1.85 -17.88
CA TYR A 86 -17.80 1.67 -17.30
C TYR A 86 -18.64 0.57 -17.95
N ASP A 87 -18.14 -0.06 -19.02
CA ASP A 87 -18.77 -1.27 -19.59
C ASP A 87 -18.59 -2.50 -18.67
N VAL A 88 -17.62 -2.43 -17.73
CA VAL A 88 -17.28 -3.49 -16.77
C VAL A 88 -17.12 -3.02 -15.33
N CYS A 89 -16.77 -1.75 -15.12
CA CYS A 89 -16.61 -1.13 -13.80
C CYS A 89 -17.84 -0.29 -13.44
N LYS A 90 -18.04 -0.08 -12.15
CA LYS A 90 -18.94 0.97 -11.64
C LYS A 90 -18.12 2.13 -11.09
N GLU A 91 -18.74 3.30 -10.98
CA GLU A 91 -18.18 4.39 -10.17
C GLU A 91 -18.15 3.90 -8.72
N THR A 92 -16.95 3.71 -8.16
CA THR A 92 -16.77 3.17 -6.80
C THR A 92 -16.95 4.25 -5.75
N ASP A 93 -17.22 3.86 -4.51
CA ASP A 93 -17.48 4.82 -3.44
C ASP A 93 -16.24 5.66 -3.11
N LEU A 94 -16.45 6.96 -2.87
CA LEU A 94 -15.53 7.82 -2.13
C LEU A 94 -16.04 7.93 -0.69
N GLN A 95 -15.68 6.94 0.13
CA GLN A 95 -16.29 6.72 1.42
C GLN A 95 -15.57 7.48 2.54
N HIS A 96 -16.31 8.22 3.36
CA HIS A 96 -15.77 8.81 4.59
C HIS A 96 -15.41 7.74 5.63
N ALA A 97 -14.19 7.82 6.19
CA ALA A 97 -13.69 6.94 7.24
C ALA A 97 -13.76 7.64 8.62
N PRO A 98 -14.88 7.55 9.35
CA PRO A 98 -15.13 8.38 10.54
C PRO A 98 -14.16 8.11 11.69
N LYS A 99 -13.73 6.87 11.93
CA LYS A 99 -12.85 6.55 13.07
C LYS A 99 -11.43 7.00 12.77
N MET A 100 -10.93 6.74 11.57
CA MET A 100 -9.64 7.27 11.12
C MET A 100 -9.63 8.80 11.11
N SER A 101 -10.72 9.42 10.63
CA SER A 101 -10.86 10.88 10.61
C SER A 101 -10.78 11.50 12.00
N LYS A 102 -11.54 10.93 12.96
CA LYS A 102 -11.50 11.37 14.35
C LYS A 102 -10.10 11.23 14.95
N ARG A 103 -9.45 10.08 14.75
CA ARG A 103 -8.12 9.80 15.33
C ARG A 103 -7.02 10.68 14.73
N LEU A 104 -7.09 10.98 13.44
CA LEU A 104 -6.10 11.79 12.74
C LEU A 104 -6.42 13.29 12.72
N ARG A 105 -7.56 13.73 13.29
CA ARG A 105 -8.02 15.13 13.27
C ARG A 105 -8.06 15.74 11.85
N ASN A 106 -8.40 14.92 10.86
CA ASN A 106 -8.51 15.28 9.45
C ASN A 106 -9.72 14.57 8.86
N ARG A 107 -10.26 15.07 7.76
CA ARG A 107 -11.29 14.36 6.99
C ARG A 107 -10.61 13.33 6.08
N ILE A 108 -10.85 12.05 6.34
CA ILE A 108 -10.28 10.95 5.57
C ILE A 108 -11.35 10.31 4.69
N LEU A 109 -11.06 10.24 3.40
CA LEU A 109 -11.89 9.60 2.39
C LEU A 109 -11.14 8.39 1.80
N LEU A 110 -11.86 7.30 1.58
CA LEU A 110 -11.34 6.07 0.99
C LEU A 110 -11.98 5.89 -0.40
N LYS A 111 -11.16 5.86 -1.45
CA LYS A 111 -11.64 5.54 -2.80
C LYS A 111 -11.63 4.02 -2.99
N ARG A 112 -12.82 3.41 -2.97
CA ARG A 112 -13.10 1.98 -2.77
C ARG A 112 -12.93 1.12 -4.03
N GLU A 113 -11.74 1.12 -4.62
CA GLU A 113 -11.44 0.30 -5.82
C GLU A 113 -11.45 -1.22 -5.57
N ASP A 114 -11.51 -1.65 -4.32
CA ASP A 114 -11.79 -3.02 -3.91
C ASP A 114 -13.23 -3.50 -4.22
N GLN A 115 -14.15 -2.60 -4.60
CA GLN A 115 -15.56 -2.92 -4.90
C GLN A 115 -15.81 -3.46 -6.32
N HIS A 116 -14.79 -3.51 -7.19
CA HIS A 116 -14.95 -4.05 -8.54
C HIS A 116 -15.19 -5.57 -8.52
N PRO A 117 -15.74 -6.17 -9.60
CA PRO A 117 -15.97 -7.62 -9.68
C PRO A 117 -14.73 -8.48 -9.47
N VAL A 118 -13.55 -7.97 -9.81
CA VAL A 118 -12.23 -8.62 -9.61
C VAL A 118 -11.49 -8.05 -8.38
N TYR A 119 -12.21 -7.38 -7.49
CA TYR A 119 -11.75 -6.86 -6.21
C TYR A 119 -10.52 -5.94 -6.26
N SER A 120 -10.28 -5.27 -7.40
CA SER A 120 -9.19 -4.32 -7.56
C SER A 120 -9.37 -3.37 -8.74
N PHE A 121 -8.62 -2.27 -8.72
CA PHE A 121 -8.62 -1.26 -9.79
C PHE A 121 -8.12 -1.77 -11.16
N LYS A 122 -7.39 -2.90 -11.19
CA LYS A 122 -6.69 -3.37 -12.41
C LYS A 122 -7.63 -3.64 -13.58
N LEU A 123 -8.90 -3.94 -13.31
CA LEU A 123 -9.92 -4.11 -14.33
C LEU A 123 -10.06 -2.90 -15.25
N ARG A 124 -9.90 -1.68 -14.72
CA ARG A 124 -10.08 -0.46 -15.49
C ARG A 124 -9.12 -0.38 -16.67
N GLY A 125 -7.82 -0.34 -16.39
CA GLY A 125 -6.80 -0.28 -17.45
C GLY A 125 -6.72 -1.55 -18.30
N ALA A 126 -6.94 -2.73 -17.71
CA ALA A 126 -7.00 -3.97 -18.48
C ALA A 126 -8.11 -3.89 -19.55
N TYR A 127 -9.32 -3.55 -19.14
CA TYR A 127 -10.45 -3.45 -20.05
C TYR A 127 -10.27 -2.31 -21.06
N ASN A 128 -9.82 -1.13 -20.62
CA ASN A 128 -9.64 0.01 -21.51
C ASN A 128 -8.59 -0.27 -22.61
N ARG A 129 -7.51 -1.01 -22.31
CA ARG A 129 -6.55 -1.42 -23.34
C ARG A 129 -7.15 -2.45 -24.29
N VAL A 130 -7.83 -3.48 -23.77
CA VAL A 130 -8.34 -4.60 -24.57
C VAL A 130 -9.50 -4.17 -25.48
N VAL A 131 -10.43 -3.35 -25.00
CA VAL A 131 -11.59 -2.90 -25.79
C VAL A 131 -11.17 -2.03 -26.99
N LYS A 132 -10.05 -1.32 -26.86
CA LYS A 132 -9.46 -0.46 -27.90
C LYS A 132 -8.52 -1.17 -28.86
N LEU A 133 -8.32 -2.49 -28.72
CA LEU A 133 -7.61 -3.29 -29.73
C LEU A 133 -8.34 -3.23 -31.07
N THR A 134 -7.58 -3.27 -32.17
CA THR A 134 -8.15 -3.40 -33.52
C THR A 134 -8.85 -4.74 -33.70
N THR A 135 -9.62 -4.88 -34.77
CA THR A 135 -10.29 -6.15 -35.09
C THR A 135 -9.27 -7.28 -35.29
N GLU A 136 -8.14 -6.98 -35.94
CA GLU A 136 -7.04 -7.92 -36.20
C GLU A 136 -6.35 -8.33 -34.90
N GLU A 137 -6.02 -7.36 -34.04
CA GLU A 137 -5.44 -7.64 -32.72
C GLU A 137 -6.38 -8.50 -31.85
N LYS A 138 -7.69 -8.25 -31.90
CA LYS A 138 -8.69 -9.05 -31.18
C LYS A 138 -8.79 -10.49 -31.70
N GLN A 139 -8.63 -10.68 -33.02
CA GLN A 139 -8.61 -12.03 -33.63
C GLN A 139 -7.35 -12.80 -33.24
N GLN A 140 -6.20 -12.14 -33.18
CA GLN A 140 -4.94 -12.74 -32.70
C GLN A 140 -5.03 -13.13 -31.22
N GLY A 141 -5.82 -12.39 -30.44
CA GLY A 141 -6.00 -12.61 -29.02
C GLY A 141 -4.91 -11.92 -28.19
N ILE A 142 -5.06 -12.01 -26.87
CA ILE A 142 -4.21 -11.27 -25.93
C ILE A 142 -3.38 -12.21 -25.06
N THR A 143 -2.32 -11.66 -24.45
CA THR A 143 -1.53 -12.36 -23.44
C THR A 143 -1.05 -11.43 -22.33
N CYS A 144 -0.80 -12.01 -21.16
CA CYS A 144 -0.10 -11.34 -20.07
C CYS A 144 0.62 -12.35 -19.17
N CYS A 145 1.65 -11.89 -18.44
CA CYS A 145 2.25 -12.64 -17.34
C CYS A 145 1.86 -11.99 -15.99
N SER A 146 1.02 -12.66 -15.22
CA SER A 146 0.63 -12.23 -13.88
C SER A 146 -0.11 -13.35 -13.16
N ALA A 147 0.09 -13.48 -11.84
CA ALA A 147 -0.62 -14.41 -10.98
C ALA A 147 -1.60 -13.71 -10.01
N GLY A 148 -1.98 -12.45 -10.29
CA GLY A 148 -2.77 -11.64 -9.36
C GLY A 148 -3.78 -10.72 -10.04
N ASN A 149 -3.98 -9.53 -9.46
CA ASN A 149 -5.01 -8.57 -9.86
C ASN A 149 -5.03 -8.24 -11.37
N HIS A 150 -3.87 -8.16 -12.03
CA HIS A 150 -3.81 -7.92 -13.47
C HIS A 150 -4.35 -9.11 -14.27
N ALA A 151 -3.97 -10.34 -13.93
CA ALA A 151 -4.47 -11.54 -14.60
C ALA A 151 -5.99 -11.70 -14.47
N GLN A 152 -6.56 -11.40 -13.29
CA GLN A 152 -8.01 -11.39 -13.11
C GLN A 152 -8.68 -10.33 -14.00
N GLY A 153 -8.11 -9.12 -14.07
CA GLY A 153 -8.59 -8.06 -14.95
C GLY A 153 -8.54 -8.43 -16.45
N ILE A 154 -7.47 -9.12 -16.88
CA ILE A 154 -7.32 -9.61 -18.25
C ILE A 154 -8.31 -10.74 -18.56
N ALA A 155 -8.42 -11.75 -17.69
CA ALA A 155 -9.38 -12.84 -17.84
C ALA A 155 -10.82 -12.31 -17.95
N TYR A 156 -11.21 -11.41 -17.04
CA TYR A 156 -12.53 -10.78 -17.06
C TYR A 156 -12.77 -9.99 -18.36
N SER A 157 -11.79 -9.20 -18.79
CA SER A 157 -11.91 -8.37 -20.00
C SER A 157 -12.02 -9.23 -21.27
N ALA A 158 -11.21 -10.29 -21.37
CA ALA A 158 -11.27 -11.26 -22.45
C ALA A 158 -12.63 -11.95 -22.50
N ALA A 159 -13.15 -12.38 -21.34
CA ALA A 159 -14.47 -12.99 -21.22
C ALA A 159 -15.59 -12.05 -21.65
N LYS A 160 -15.57 -10.79 -21.19
CA LYS A 160 -16.58 -9.78 -21.56
C LYS A 160 -16.63 -9.52 -23.06
N LEU A 161 -15.48 -9.54 -23.74
CA LEU A 161 -15.35 -9.18 -25.15
C LEU A 161 -15.33 -10.41 -26.09
N GLY A 162 -15.36 -11.63 -25.55
CA GLY A 162 -15.28 -12.86 -26.35
C GLY A 162 -13.95 -13.05 -27.06
N ILE A 163 -12.84 -12.58 -26.47
CA ILE A 163 -11.48 -12.66 -27.03
C ILE A 163 -10.72 -13.81 -26.35
N SER A 164 -9.82 -14.47 -27.08
CA SER A 164 -8.92 -15.48 -26.49
C SER A 164 -7.78 -14.83 -25.69
N ALA A 165 -7.47 -15.37 -24.51
CA ALA A 165 -6.38 -14.86 -23.67
C ALA A 165 -5.46 -15.99 -23.19
N LYS A 166 -4.14 -15.84 -23.35
CA LYS A 166 -3.15 -16.72 -22.71
C LYS A 166 -2.50 -16.02 -21.53
N ILE A 167 -2.75 -16.53 -20.32
CA ILE A 167 -2.29 -15.93 -19.06
C ILE A 167 -1.20 -16.80 -18.46
N PHE A 168 0.02 -16.29 -18.46
CA PHE A 168 1.21 -17.01 -17.97
C PHE A 168 1.41 -16.77 -16.47
N MET A 169 1.67 -17.85 -15.75
CA MET A 169 1.99 -17.85 -14.32
C MET A 169 3.08 -18.89 -14.02
N PRO A 170 3.92 -18.69 -13.00
CA PRO A 170 4.84 -19.73 -12.53
C PRO A 170 4.12 -21.00 -12.08
N THR A 171 4.75 -22.16 -12.22
CA THR A 171 4.26 -23.46 -11.73
C THR A 171 4.03 -23.48 -10.22
N ILE A 172 4.85 -22.73 -9.48
CA ILE A 172 4.78 -22.57 -8.02
C ILE A 172 3.65 -21.64 -7.55
N THR A 173 2.85 -21.09 -8.46
CA THR A 173 1.73 -20.21 -8.10
C THR A 173 0.70 -20.97 -7.27
N PRO A 174 0.30 -20.46 -6.08
CA PRO A 174 -0.71 -21.11 -5.26
C PRO A 174 -2.00 -21.38 -6.05
N SER A 175 -2.54 -22.59 -5.91
CA SER A 175 -3.72 -23.05 -6.65
C SER A 175 -4.91 -22.11 -6.52
N ILE A 176 -5.10 -21.49 -5.36
CA ILE A 176 -6.17 -20.52 -5.13
C ILE A 176 -6.08 -19.30 -6.06
N LYS A 177 -4.87 -18.80 -6.35
CA LYS A 177 -4.66 -17.66 -7.27
C LYS A 177 -4.90 -18.06 -8.72
N VAL A 178 -4.46 -19.27 -9.10
CA VAL A 178 -4.73 -19.84 -10.42
C VAL A 178 -6.23 -19.99 -10.64
N GLU A 179 -6.93 -20.53 -9.65
CA GLU A 179 -8.37 -20.75 -9.72
C GLU A 179 -9.15 -19.43 -9.78
N SER A 180 -8.77 -18.42 -9.00
CA SER A 180 -9.40 -17.09 -9.09
C SER A 180 -9.33 -16.50 -10.50
N VAL A 181 -8.25 -16.74 -11.25
CA VAL A 181 -8.15 -16.27 -12.64
C VAL A 181 -9.01 -17.13 -13.58
N ARG A 182 -9.02 -18.45 -13.39
CA ARG A 182 -9.86 -19.37 -14.17
C ARG A 182 -11.35 -19.07 -14.00
N GLN A 183 -11.79 -18.66 -12.82
CA GLN A 183 -13.18 -18.26 -12.56
C GLN A 183 -13.66 -17.09 -13.41
N PHE A 184 -12.76 -16.19 -13.83
CA PHE A 184 -13.07 -15.07 -14.71
C PHE A 184 -12.79 -15.35 -16.19
N ALA A 185 -12.10 -16.45 -16.51
CA ALA A 185 -11.70 -16.80 -17.86
C ALA A 185 -12.89 -17.36 -18.68
N ASN A 186 -12.93 -17.04 -19.97
CA ASN A 186 -13.85 -17.70 -20.91
C ASN A 186 -13.25 -19.01 -21.44
N LYS A 187 -14.03 -19.75 -22.24
CA LYS A 187 -13.61 -21.03 -22.84
C LYS A 187 -12.42 -20.90 -23.80
N GLU A 188 -12.22 -19.71 -24.37
CA GLU A 188 -11.14 -19.39 -25.31
C GLU A 188 -9.88 -18.90 -24.58
N SER A 189 -9.92 -18.82 -23.24
CA SER A 189 -8.82 -18.33 -22.42
C SER A 189 -8.16 -19.46 -21.65
N GLU A 190 -6.83 -19.43 -21.61
CA GLU A 190 -5.99 -20.45 -21.02
C GLU A 190 -5.09 -19.84 -19.95
N VAL A 191 -5.02 -20.50 -18.79
CA VAL A 191 -4.02 -20.19 -17.76
C VAL A 191 -2.87 -21.19 -17.90
N VAL A 192 -1.72 -20.69 -18.35
CA VAL A 192 -0.52 -21.47 -18.66
C VAL A 192 0.43 -21.40 -17.45
N LEU A 193 0.62 -22.54 -16.79
CA LEU A 193 1.59 -22.68 -15.71
C LEU A 193 2.94 -23.12 -16.27
N ILE A 194 3.95 -22.25 -16.21
CA ILE A 194 5.27 -22.52 -16.79
C ILE A 194 6.37 -21.80 -16.03
N GLY A 195 7.51 -22.48 -15.89
CA GLY A 195 8.69 -21.98 -15.19
C GLY A 195 8.54 -21.95 -13.67
N ASP A 196 9.67 -21.96 -12.97
CA ASP A 196 9.71 -21.96 -11.50
C ASP A 196 9.80 -20.54 -10.92
N SER A 197 9.83 -19.53 -11.79
CA SER A 197 9.96 -18.12 -11.44
C SER A 197 9.08 -17.22 -12.31
N TYR A 198 8.81 -15.99 -11.82
CA TYR A 198 8.10 -14.98 -12.61
C TYR A 198 8.85 -14.63 -13.91
N ASP A 199 10.19 -14.59 -13.85
CA ASP A 199 11.02 -14.21 -14.98
C ASP A 199 10.90 -15.26 -16.10
N GLU A 200 10.93 -16.56 -15.78
CA GLU A 200 10.70 -17.64 -16.76
C GLU A 200 9.28 -17.63 -17.35
N ALA A 201 8.26 -17.38 -16.51
CA ALA A 201 6.88 -17.25 -16.99
C ALA A 201 6.71 -16.04 -17.91
N TYR A 202 7.42 -14.93 -17.63
CA TYR A 202 7.43 -13.75 -18.47
C TYR A 202 8.15 -13.99 -19.80
N GLU A 203 9.28 -14.69 -19.80
CA GLU A 203 9.96 -15.10 -21.03
C GLU A 203 9.07 -15.99 -21.92
N ALA A 204 8.32 -16.92 -21.31
CA ALA A 204 7.34 -17.73 -22.04
C ALA A 204 6.22 -16.87 -22.65
N CYS A 205 5.74 -15.86 -21.90
CA CYS A 205 4.78 -14.88 -22.41
C CYS A 205 5.36 -14.07 -23.59
N GLN A 206 6.63 -13.67 -23.55
CA GLN A 206 7.30 -13.01 -24.67
C GLN A 206 7.43 -13.91 -25.90
N ARG A 207 7.75 -15.21 -25.71
CA ARG A 207 7.74 -16.18 -26.83
C ARG A 207 6.37 -16.30 -27.46
N CYS A 208 5.31 -16.33 -26.65
CA CYS A 208 3.92 -16.35 -27.14
C CYS A 208 3.58 -15.12 -28.01
N VAL A 209 4.08 -13.93 -27.64
CA VAL A 209 3.95 -12.73 -28.48
C VAL A 209 4.68 -12.91 -29.81
N ALA A 210 5.92 -13.40 -29.78
CA ALA A 210 6.75 -13.54 -30.98
C ALA A 210 6.25 -14.65 -31.95
N GLU A 211 5.77 -15.76 -31.41
CA GLU A 211 5.40 -16.96 -32.17
C GLU A 211 3.93 -16.98 -32.59
N GLU A 212 3.01 -16.52 -31.72
CA GLU A 212 1.57 -16.54 -31.99
C GLU A 212 1.01 -15.18 -32.43
N GLY A 213 1.80 -14.11 -32.30
CA GLY A 213 1.36 -12.75 -32.64
C GLY A 213 0.33 -12.16 -31.67
N ARG A 214 0.16 -12.75 -30.47
CA ARG A 214 -0.77 -12.26 -29.46
C ARG A 214 -0.34 -10.90 -28.91
N VAL A 215 -1.32 -10.05 -28.60
CA VAL A 215 -1.03 -8.72 -28.04
C VAL A 215 -0.76 -8.83 -26.54
N LEU A 216 0.45 -8.42 -26.14
CA LEU A 216 0.81 -8.29 -24.73
C LEU A 216 0.09 -7.09 -24.10
N VAL A 217 -0.74 -7.35 -23.08
CA VAL A 217 -1.35 -6.29 -22.28
C VAL A 217 -0.52 -6.06 -21.02
N HIS A 218 0.30 -5.01 -21.03
CA HIS A 218 1.19 -4.70 -19.91
C HIS A 218 0.40 -4.30 -18.66
N PRO A 219 0.79 -4.72 -17.44
CA PRO A 219 0.09 -4.36 -16.20
C PRO A 219 0.09 -2.87 -15.82
N PHE A 220 0.85 -2.01 -16.49
CA PHE A 220 1.00 -0.59 -16.11
C PHE A 220 1.72 0.29 -17.15
N ASN A 221 2.68 -0.24 -17.91
CA ASN A 221 3.52 0.52 -18.85
C ASN A 221 2.87 0.59 -20.25
N ASP A 222 1.63 1.03 -20.31
CA ASP A 222 0.84 1.17 -21.54
C ASP A 222 -0.08 2.40 -21.42
N PRO A 223 -0.12 3.30 -22.42
CA PRO A 223 -0.91 4.53 -22.34
C PRO A 223 -2.42 4.32 -22.11
N GLU A 224 -3.02 3.27 -22.69
CA GLU A 224 -4.43 2.97 -22.46
C GLU A 224 -4.65 2.35 -21.09
N VAL A 225 -3.70 1.56 -20.59
CA VAL A 225 -3.76 1.07 -19.22
C VAL A 225 -3.71 2.25 -18.24
N ILE A 226 -2.78 3.19 -18.43
CA ILE A 226 -2.64 4.42 -17.62
C ILE A 226 -3.92 5.26 -17.68
N ALA A 227 -4.45 5.49 -18.88
CA ALA A 227 -5.68 6.25 -19.07
C ALA A 227 -6.89 5.58 -18.40
N GLY A 228 -6.98 4.25 -18.46
CA GLY A 228 -8.01 3.50 -17.74
C GLY A 228 -7.90 3.72 -16.22
N GLN A 229 -6.69 3.77 -15.66
CA GLN A 229 -6.53 4.04 -14.22
C GLN A 229 -6.82 5.50 -13.87
N GLY A 230 -6.54 6.43 -14.79
CA GLY A 230 -6.80 7.86 -14.62
C GLY A 230 -8.27 8.22 -14.42
N THR A 231 -9.21 7.34 -14.82
CA THR A 231 -10.64 7.54 -14.55
C THR A 231 -10.93 7.59 -13.04
N ILE A 232 -10.08 7.00 -12.20
CA ILE A 232 -10.21 7.09 -10.75
C ILE A 232 -10.00 8.53 -10.28
N GLY A 233 -9.04 9.26 -10.87
CA GLY A 233 -8.84 10.68 -10.59
C GLY A 233 -10.06 11.52 -10.99
N MET A 234 -10.68 11.19 -12.12
CA MET A 234 -11.94 11.79 -12.57
C MET A 234 -13.08 11.56 -11.57
N GLU A 235 -13.26 10.32 -11.11
CA GLU A 235 -14.30 10.00 -10.15
C GLU A 235 -14.09 10.71 -8.82
N ILE A 236 -12.87 10.73 -8.28
CA ILE A 236 -12.58 11.41 -7.02
C ILE A 236 -12.99 12.89 -7.10
N LEU A 237 -12.60 13.60 -8.16
CA LEU A 237 -12.93 15.03 -8.31
C LEU A 237 -14.42 15.29 -8.53
N LYS A 238 -15.12 14.40 -9.23
CA LYS A 238 -16.56 14.47 -9.42
C LYS A 238 -17.31 14.25 -8.10
N GLN A 239 -16.84 13.30 -7.29
CA GLN A 239 -17.45 12.90 -6.02
C GLN A 239 -17.14 13.88 -4.88
N SER A 240 -16.04 14.64 -4.95
CA SER A 240 -15.64 15.62 -3.94
C SER A 240 -16.15 17.05 -4.23
N THR A 241 -17.24 17.20 -4.97
CA THR A 241 -17.72 18.52 -5.42
C THR A 241 -18.06 19.43 -4.24
N GLY A 242 -17.28 20.52 -4.09
CA GLY A 242 -17.41 21.48 -2.99
C GLY A 242 -16.42 21.28 -1.83
N GLU A 243 -15.63 20.21 -1.85
CA GLU A 243 -14.58 19.95 -0.84
C GLU A 243 -13.18 20.27 -1.41
N ASP A 244 -12.37 20.98 -0.63
CA ASP A 244 -10.95 21.20 -0.93
C ASP A 244 -10.14 19.96 -0.50
N ILE A 245 -9.80 19.08 -1.44
CA ILE A 245 -8.88 17.97 -1.20
C ILE A 245 -7.45 18.52 -1.10
N ASP A 246 -6.75 18.26 0.01
CA ASP A 246 -5.36 18.67 0.18
C ASP A 246 -4.37 17.69 -0.47
N ALA A 247 -4.62 16.38 -0.33
CA ALA A 247 -3.75 15.35 -0.91
C ALA A 247 -4.47 14.04 -1.23
N VAL A 248 -3.97 13.34 -2.25
CA VAL A 248 -4.40 12.00 -2.64
C VAL A 248 -3.21 11.04 -2.57
N PHE A 249 -3.40 9.97 -1.80
CA PHE A 249 -2.42 8.92 -1.56
C PHE A 249 -2.72 7.73 -2.47
N VAL A 250 -1.68 7.29 -3.20
CA VAL A 250 -1.83 6.29 -4.27
C VAL A 250 -0.80 5.18 -4.09
N CYS A 251 -1.25 3.93 -3.98
CA CYS A 251 -0.34 2.79 -3.94
C CYS A 251 0.50 2.73 -5.23
N THR A 252 1.77 2.43 -5.10
CA THR A 252 2.72 2.45 -6.22
C THR A 252 3.51 1.15 -6.26
N GLY A 253 3.45 0.49 -7.42
CA GLY A 253 4.40 -0.53 -7.84
C GLY A 253 5.05 -0.07 -9.14
N GLY A 254 4.54 -0.56 -10.28
CA GLY A 254 5.00 -0.10 -11.60
C GLY A 254 4.56 1.33 -12.01
N GLY A 255 3.75 2.02 -11.19
CA GLY A 255 3.39 3.44 -11.40
C GLY A 255 2.15 3.72 -12.27
N GLY A 256 1.45 2.71 -12.81
CA GLY A 256 0.31 2.93 -13.71
C GLY A 256 -0.88 3.66 -13.08
N LEU A 257 -1.20 3.34 -11.81
CA LEU A 257 -2.24 4.03 -11.06
C LEU A 257 -1.81 5.47 -10.68
N LEU A 258 -0.61 5.61 -10.12
CA LEU A 258 -0.04 6.91 -9.71
C LEU A 258 0.01 7.91 -10.87
N SER A 259 0.54 7.48 -12.01
CA SER A 259 0.65 8.30 -13.22
C SER A 259 -0.73 8.69 -13.76
N GLY A 260 -1.66 7.75 -13.90
CA GLY A 260 -3.00 8.03 -14.43
C GLY A 260 -3.81 8.99 -13.54
N VAL A 261 -3.85 8.74 -12.24
CA VAL A 261 -4.54 9.61 -11.27
C VAL A 261 -3.87 10.98 -11.21
N GLY A 262 -2.54 11.01 -11.13
CA GLY A 262 -1.77 12.25 -11.10
C GLY A 262 -1.98 13.12 -12.33
N LEU A 263 -1.99 12.52 -13.54
CA LEU A 263 -2.26 13.23 -14.79
C LEU A 263 -3.60 13.96 -14.76
N TYR A 264 -4.68 13.25 -14.44
CA TYR A 264 -6.01 13.84 -14.43
C TYR A 264 -6.12 14.93 -13.36
N MET A 265 -5.65 14.64 -12.14
CA MET A 265 -5.76 15.58 -11.03
C MET A 265 -4.93 16.84 -11.26
N LYS A 266 -3.70 16.73 -11.75
CA LYS A 266 -2.87 17.90 -12.04
C LYS A 266 -3.40 18.73 -13.20
N ALA A 267 -4.07 18.12 -14.17
CA ALA A 267 -4.72 18.84 -15.26
C ALA A 267 -5.95 19.65 -14.78
N VAL A 268 -6.76 19.09 -13.88
CA VAL A 268 -8.04 19.72 -13.47
C VAL A 268 -7.91 20.55 -12.19
N ARG A 269 -7.12 20.09 -11.21
CA ARG A 269 -6.92 20.70 -9.89
C ARG A 269 -5.45 20.60 -9.45
N PRO A 270 -4.53 21.39 -10.05
CA PRO A 270 -3.08 21.27 -9.82
C PRO A 270 -2.62 21.49 -8.37
N GLY A 271 -3.44 22.16 -7.55
CA GLY A 271 -3.15 22.40 -6.12
C GLY A 271 -3.25 21.16 -5.23
N ILE A 272 -3.91 20.09 -5.70
CA ILE A 272 -4.01 18.84 -4.95
C ILE A 272 -2.66 18.13 -4.98
N LYS A 273 -2.15 17.73 -3.81
CA LYS A 273 -0.91 16.95 -3.72
C LYS A 273 -1.15 15.50 -4.14
N ILE A 274 -0.28 14.96 -4.97
CA ILE A 274 -0.28 13.56 -5.38
C ILE A 274 0.90 12.87 -4.71
N ILE A 275 0.58 11.94 -3.82
CA ILE A 275 1.56 11.25 -2.97
C ILE A 275 1.56 9.77 -3.31
N GLY A 276 2.65 9.29 -3.89
CA GLY A 276 2.86 7.87 -4.14
C GLY A 276 3.30 7.14 -2.87
N VAL A 277 2.79 5.94 -2.65
CA VAL A 277 3.14 5.11 -1.48
C VAL A 277 3.62 3.74 -1.91
N GLU A 278 4.82 3.37 -1.46
CA GLU A 278 5.47 2.09 -1.76
C GLU A 278 5.77 1.31 -0.47
N ALA A 279 5.93 -0.01 -0.58
CA ALA A 279 6.49 -0.78 0.52
C ALA A 279 7.99 -0.47 0.66
N ALA A 280 8.49 -0.39 1.88
CA ALA A 280 9.90 -0.07 2.15
C ALA A 280 10.89 -1.09 1.57
N ASP A 281 10.44 -2.32 1.33
CA ASP A 281 11.19 -3.40 0.69
C ASP A 281 10.94 -3.50 -0.82
N ALA A 282 10.18 -2.58 -1.42
CA ALA A 282 10.00 -2.43 -2.86
C ALA A 282 9.88 -0.95 -3.31
N PRO A 283 10.84 -0.05 -2.99
CA PRO A 283 10.76 1.39 -3.24
C PRO A 283 11.11 1.79 -4.70
N THR A 284 10.53 1.12 -5.68
CA THR A 284 11.00 1.14 -7.08
C THR A 284 10.86 2.49 -7.78
N MET A 285 9.70 3.13 -7.66
CA MET A 285 9.46 4.46 -8.20
C MET A 285 10.22 5.51 -7.39
N THR A 286 10.31 5.36 -6.07
CA THR A 286 11.09 6.25 -5.20
C THR A 286 12.57 6.27 -5.60
N GLU A 287 13.20 5.11 -5.76
CA GLU A 287 14.60 5.04 -6.19
C GLU A 287 14.78 5.56 -7.62
N SER A 288 13.82 5.29 -8.52
CA SER A 288 13.88 5.80 -9.90
C SER A 288 13.79 7.32 -9.96
N LEU A 289 12.85 7.92 -9.22
CA LEU A 289 12.70 9.38 -9.12
C LEU A 289 13.91 10.03 -8.47
N ARG A 290 14.47 9.42 -7.42
CA ARG A 290 15.71 9.88 -6.78
C ARG A 290 16.90 9.85 -7.74
N ALA A 291 17.00 8.81 -8.58
CA ALA A 291 18.08 8.65 -9.55
C ALA A 291 17.87 9.48 -10.83
N GLY A 292 16.68 10.06 -11.05
CA GLY A 292 16.33 10.74 -12.29
C GLY A 292 16.24 9.84 -13.52
N LYS A 293 16.19 8.50 -13.32
CA LYS A 293 16.06 7.50 -14.38
C LYS A 293 15.46 6.22 -13.81
N VAL A 294 14.84 5.39 -14.65
CA VAL A 294 14.34 4.07 -14.23
C VAL A 294 15.50 3.23 -13.70
N VAL A 295 15.35 2.70 -12.48
CA VAL A 295 16.28 1.76 -11.87
C VAL A 295 15.67 0.38 -11.77
N ASN A 296 16.53 -0.64 -11.73
CA ASN A 296 16.15 -2.02 -11.44
C ASN A 296 16.62 -2.38 -10.03
N LEU A 297 15.70 -2.73 -9.14
CA LEU A 297 16.04 -3.18 -7.80
C LEU A 297 16.62 -4.61 -7.84
N PRO A 298 17.60 -4.95 -6.99
CA PRO A 298 18.17 -6.29 -6.94
C PRO A 298 17.14 -7.32 -6.44
N SER A 299 16.26 -6.91 -5.55
CA SER A 299 15.21 -7.73 -4.95
C SER A 299 14.05 -6.85 -4.49
N VAL A 300 12.87 -7.45 -4.35
CA VAL A 300 11.69 -6.82 -3.78
C VAL A 300 11.06 -7.75 -2.74
N GLY A 301 10.46 -7.18 -1.70
CA GLY A 301 9.69 -7.93 -0.73
C GLY A 301 8.38 -8.48 -1.29
N LEU A 302 7.86 -9.54 -0.67
CA LEU A 302 6.67 -10.27 -1.16
C LEU A 302 5.42 -10.07 -0.29
N PHE A 303 5.50 -9.18 0.70
CA PHE A 303 4.35 -8.90 1.57
C PHE A 303 3.25 -8.14 0.80
N ALA A 304 3.60 -7.00 0.19
CA ALA A 304 2.76 -6.25 -0.74
C ALA A 304 2.98 -6.70 -2.19
N ASP A 305 2.67 -7.96 -2.48
CA ASP A 305 2.90 -8.62 -3.77
C ASP A 305 2.30 -7.88 -4.99
N GLY A 306 1.13 -7.26 -4.85
CA GLY A 306 0.52 -6.42 -5.90
C GLY A 306 1.34 -5.16 -6.28
N ALA A 307 2.29 -4.76 -5.44
CA ALA A 307 3.18 -3.62 -5.64
C ALA A 307 4.68 -4.02 -5.69
N ALA A 308 5.01 -5.31 -5.56
CA ALA A 308 6.37 -5.85 -5.56
C ALA A 308 6.96 -5.89 -6.98
N VAL A 309 7.35 -4.73 -7.50
CA VAL A 309 7.83 -4.56 -8.89
C VAL A 309 9.30 -4.18 -8.87
N LYS A 310 10.21 -4.93 -9.53
CA LYS A 310 11.66 -4.61 -9.53
C LYS A 310 12.02 -3.36 -10.34
N ARG A 311 11.26 -3.05 -11.40
CA ARG A 311 11.53 -1.96 -12.35
C ARG A 311 10.24 -1.21 -12.68
N ALA A 312 10.24 0.11 -12.51
CA ALA A 312 9.11 0.96 -12.90
C ALA A 312 8.88 0.90 -14.42
N GLY A 313 7.67 1.29 -14.86
CA GLY A 313 7.42 1.50 -16.29
C GLY A 313 8.15 2.73 -16.80
N ASP A 314 8.65 2.68 -18.03
CA ASP A 314 9.32 3.83 -18.64
C ASP A 314 8.36 5.02 -18.82
N GLU A 315 7.14 4.74 -19.29
CA GLU A 315 6.12 5.77 -19.49
C GLU A 315 5.55 6.27 -18.17
N THR A 316 5.32 5.36 -17.22
CA THR A 316 4.82 5.74 -15.89
C THR A 316 5.86 6.58 -15.14
N PHE A 317 7.15 6.22 -15.21
CA PHE A 317 8.24 7.03 -14.68
C PHE A 317 8.32 8.41 -15.34
N ARG A 318 8.24 8.47 -16.69
CA ARG A 318 8.21 9.72 -17.45
C ARG A 318 7.15 10.66 -16.91
N ILE A 319 5.92 10.16 -16.72
CA ILE A 319 4.78 10.94 -16.20
C ILE A 319 4.98 11.30 -14.71
N CYS A 320 5.38 10.35 -13.87
CA CYS A 320 5.52 10.55 -12.42
C CYS A 320 6.49 11.66 -12.05
N GLN A 321 7.54 11.91 -12.86
CA GLN A 321 8.46 13.04 -12.66
C GLN A 321 7.76 14.41 -12.63
N TRP A 322 6.57 14.50 -13.20
CA TRP A 322 5.83 15.75 -13.33
C TRP A 322 4.62 15.85 -12.40
N VAL A 323 3.93 14.73 -12.17
CA VAL A 323 2.63 14.75 -11.49
C VAL A 323 2.72 14.44 -10.01
N VAL A 324 3.82 13.84 -9.56
CA VAL A 324 4.02 13.41 -8.17
C VAL A 324 4.68 14.54 -7.38
N ASP A 325 4.13 14.85 -6.22
CA ASP A 325 4.71 15.83 -5.29
C ASP A 325 5.61 15.14 -4.24
N GLU A 326 5.27 13.91 -3.85
CA GLU A 326 6.01 13.18 -2.85
C GLU A 326 5.88 11.65 -3.01
N MET A 327 6.93 10.92 -2.67
CA MET A 327 6.89 9.47 -2.44
C MET A 327 7.10 9.16 -0.95
N ILE A 328 6.34 8.21 -0.43
CA ILE A 328 6.44 7.71 0.94
C ILE A 328 6.66 6.19 0.89
N THR A 329 7.60 5.69 1.68
CA THR A 329 7.74 4.25 1.91
C THR A 329 7.20 3.86 3.27
N VAL A 330 6.55 2.69 3.34
CA VAL A 330 5.93 2.17 4.58
C VAL A 330 6.40 0.76 4.89
N SER A 331 6.56 0.47 6.18
CA SER A 331 6.96 -0.87 6.66
C SER A 331 5.81 -1.87 6.62
N THR A 332 6.13 -3.16 6.69
CA THR A 332 5.15 -4.24 6.84
C THR A 332 4.20 -4.01 8.02
N ASP A 333 4.70 -3.57 9.17
CA ASP A 333 3.88 -3.32 10.35
C ASP A 333 2.95 -2.12 10.14
N GLU A 334 3.42 -1.08 9.44
CA GLU A 334 2.59 0.07 9.05
C GLU A 334 1.46 -0.36 8.11
N ILE A 335 1.74 -1.27 7.17
CA ILE A 335 0.74 -1.86 6.27
C ILE A 335 -0.28 -2.69 7.07
N CYS A 336 0.15 -3.57 7.97
CA CYS A 336 -0.76 -4.38 8.82
C CYS A 336 -1.70 -3.50 9.64
N ALA A 337 -1.18 -2.46 10.28
CA ALA A 337 -1.99 -1.50 11.02
C ALA A 337 -2.97 -0.75 10.11
N ALA A 338 -2.61 -0.45 8.87
CA ALA A 338 -3.50 0.20 7.90
C ALA A 338 -4.63 -0.72 7.43
N ILE A 339 -4.37 -2.02 7.24
CA ILE A 339 -5.43 -3.02 6.96
C ILE A 339 -6.42 -3.05 8.13
N LYS A 340 -5.93 -3.10 9.37
CA LYS A 340 -6.78 -3.05 10.58
C LYS A 340 -7.62 -1.78 10.64
N ASP A 341 -7.03 -0.62 10.39
CA ASP A 341 -7.75 0.66 10.39
C ASP A 341 -8.86 0.69 9.33
N ALA A 342 -8.54 0.28 8.09
CA ALA A 342 -9.52 0.20 7.01
C ALA A 342 -10.66 -0.78 7.34
N PHE A 343 -10.34 -1.95 7.92
CA PHE A 343 -11.34 -2.92 8.37
C PHE A 343 -12.25 -2.35 9.47
N ILE A 344 -11.70 -1.59 10.41
CA ILE A 344 -12.45 -0.98 11.51
C ILE A 344 -13.48 0.03 11.02
N ASP A 345 -13.18 0.78 9.95
CA ASP A 345 -14.09 1.76 9.33
C ASP A 345 -15.04 1.13 8.29
N THR A 346 -14.57 0.17 7.50
CA THR A 346 -15.30 -0.33 6.31
C THR A 346 -15.83 -1.75 6.41
N ARG A 347 -15.33 -2.54 7.36
CA ARG A 347 -15.53 -4.00 7.47
C ARG A 347 -15.03 -4.81 6.28
N VAL A 348 -14.22 -4.21 5.41
CA VAL A 348 -13.53 -4.91 4.32
C VAL A 348 -12.07 -5.15 4.70
N VAL A 349 -11.59 -6.35 4.38
CA VAL A 349 -10.19 -6.71 4.52
C VAL A 349 -9.49 -6.34 3.22
N LEU A 350 -8.63 -5.33 3.28
CA LEU A 350 -7.77 -4.98 2.15
C LEU A 350 -6.59 -5.94 2.05
N GLU A 351 -6.12 -6.15 0.82
CA GLU A 351 -4.82 -6.80 0.61
C GLU A 351 -3.68 -5.85 1.01
N PRO A 352 -2.45 -6.34 1.24
CA PRO A 352 -1.35 -5.48 1.69
C PRO A 352 -1.03 -4.32 0.74
N ALA A 353 -1.05 -4.54 -0.58
CA ALA A 353 -0.91 -3.47 -1.57
C ALA A 353 -2.10 -2.49 -1.55
N GLY A 354 -3.31 -3.01 -1.32
CA GLY A 354 -4.56 -2.27 -1.13
C GLY A 354 -4.53 -1.27 0.02
N ALA A 355 -3.77 -1.56 1.07
CA ALA A 355 -3.65 -0.71 2.26
C ALA A 355 -2.46 0.26 2.23
N LEU A 356 -1.60 0.23 1.20
CA LEU A 356 -0.43 1.11 1.10
C LEU A 356 -0.80 2.59 1.21
N ALA A 357 -1.79 3.04 0.45
CA ALA A 357 -2.22 4.45 0.48
C ALA A 357 -2.68 4.90 1.88
N VAL A 358 -3.38 4.02 2.60
CA VAL A 358 -3.83 4.28 3.99
C VAL A 358 -2.65 4.36 4.95
N ALA A 359 -1.68 3.45 4.82
CA ALA A 359 -0.45 3.47 5.62
C ALA A 359 0.36 4.75 5.39
N GLY A 360 0.54 5.13 4.12
CA GLY A 360 1.27 6.34 3.74
C GLY A 360 0.58 7.62 4.20
N LEU A 361 -0.76 7.67 4.12
CA LEU A 361 -1.56 8.77 4.67
C LEU A 361 -1.31 8.93 6.16
N ARG A 362 -1.41 7.84 6.94
CA ARG A 362 -1.19 7.88 8.40
C ARG A 362 0.23 8.36 8.72
N LYS A 363 1.22 7.85 8.00
CA LYS A 363 2.63 8.24 8.17
C LYS A 363 2.85 9.71 7.82
N TYR A 364 2.22 10.21 6.75
CA TYR A 364 2.27 11.62 6.36
C TYR A 364 1.66 12.54 7.40
N VAL A 365 0.46 12.23 7.92
CA VAL A 365 -0.20 13.03 8.96
C VAL A 365 0.66 13.07 10.22
N ASN A 366 1.19 11.92 10.67
CA ASN A 366 2.05 11.85 11.84
C ASN A 366 3.34 12.68 11.68
N ARG A 367 3.95 12.67 10.49
CA ARG A 367 5.14 13.46 10.20
C ARG A 367 4.85 14.96 10.14
N THR A 368 3.76 15.35 9.48
CA THR A 368 3.45 16.76 9.18
C THR A 368 2.65 17.45 10.27
N ALA A 369 2.08 16.69 11.21
CA ALA A 369 1.12 17.16 12.20
C ALA A 369 -0.05 17.95 11.55
N ALA A 370 -0.45 17.56 10.33
CA ALA A 370 -1.55 18.20 9.63
C ALA A 370 -2.88 17.99 10.40
N GLU A 371 -3.69 19.03 10.49
CA GLU A 371 -5.01 19.02 11.12
C GLU A 371 -6.01 19.82 10.28
N GLY A 372 -7.28 19.43 10.34
CA GLY A 372 -8.37 20.11 9.62
C GLY A 372 -8.26 20.00 8.09
N LYS A 373 -7.46 19.07 7.57
CA LYS A 373 -7.27 18.83 6.13
C LYS A 373 -8.15 17.71 5.60
N THR A 374 -8.35 17.66 4.29
CA THR A 374 -9.05 16.58 3.60
C THR A 374 -8.08 15.72 2.80
N PHE A 375 -8.02 14.44 3.11
CA PHE A 375 -7.12 13.48 2.46
C PHE A 375 -7.90 12.31 1.86
N VAL A 376 -7.50 11.88 0.66
CA VAL A 376 -8.04 10.69 -0.01
C VAL A 376 -6.98 9.61 -0.04
N ALA A 377 -7.32 8.39 0.40
CA ALA A 377 -6.51 7.19 0.18
C ALA A 377 -7.22 6.24 -0.78
N ILE A 378 -6.55 5.79 -1.83
CA ILE A 378 -7.12 4.80 -2.76
C ILE A 378 -6.92 3.39 -2.19
N THR A 379 -8.02 2.70 -1.85
CA THR A 379 -7.99 1.31 -1.39
C THR A 379 -8.00 0.40 -2.61
N SER A 380 -6.80 0.08 -3.12
CA SER A 380 -6.63 -0.40 -4.49
C SER A 380 -7.07 -1.83 -4.76
N GLY A 381 -7.19 -2.68 -3.73
CA GLY A 381 -7.61 -4.06 -3.89
C GLY A 381 -7.79 -4.82 -2.58
N ALA A 382 -8.42 -6.00 -2.69
CA ALA A 382 -8.76 -6.87 -1.57
C ALA A 382 -8.53 -8.37 -1.87
N ASN A 383 -7.71 -8.71 -2.86
CA ASN A 383 -7.40 -10.11 -3.20
C ASN A 383 -6.27 -10.63 -2.31
N MET A 384 -6.64 -11.09 -1.12
CA MET A 384 -5.71 -11.68 -0.17
C MET A 384 -6.15 -13.08 0.25
N ASP A 385 -5.17 -13.96 0.45
CA ASP A 385 -5.38 -15.26 1.07
C ASP A 385 -5.83 -15.09 2.54
N PHE A 386 -6.88 -15.81 2.92
CA PHE A 386 -7.44 -15.75 4.27
C PHE A 386 -6.40 -16.11 5.33
N ASP A 387 -5.49 -17.06 5.06
CA ASP A 387 -4.46 -17.46 6.03
C ASP A 387 -3.47 -16.34 6.35
N ARG A 388 -3.29 -15.37 5.45
CA ARG A 388 -2.46 -14.17 5.71
C ARG A 388 -3.07 -13.25 6.77
N LEU A 389 -4.37 -13.35 7.06
CA LEU A 389 -5.02 -12.57 8.12
C LEU A 389 -4.40 -12.83 9.49
N ARG A 390 -3.97 -14.06 9.76
CA ARG A 390 -3.30 -14.40 11.03
C ARG A 390 -2.07 -13.53 11.24
N PHE A 391 -1.18 -13.54 10.24
CA PHE A 391 0.04 -12.73 10.26
C PHE A 391 -0.26 -11.23 10.40
N ILE A 392 -1.29 -10.75 9.71
CA ILE A 392 -1.72 -9.35 9.79
C ILE A 392 -2.23 -9.02 11.19
N SER A 393 -3.06 -9.88 11.77
CA SER A 393 -3.61 -9.70 13.12
C SER A 393 -2.50 -9.63 14.15
N GLU A 394 -1.55 -10.57 14.11
CA GLU A 394 -0.40 -10.62 15.03
C GLU A 394 0.48 -9.36 14.94
N ARG A 395 0.60 -8.75 13.75
CA ARG A 395 1.43 -7.55 13.53
C ARG A 395 0.71 -6.21 13.65
N ALA A 396 -0.61 -6.19 13.44
CA ALA A 396 -1.40 -4.97 13.54
C ALA A 396 -1.59 -4.53 14.99
N ASP A 397 -1.47 -5.45 15.95
CA ASP A 397 -1.52 -5.16 17.39
C ASP A 397 -0.14 -4.81 17.96
N VAL A 398 0.32 -3.60 17.63
CA VAL A 398 1.53 -3.01 18.25
C VAL A 398 1.28 -2.57 19.71
N SER A 399 0.07 -2.75 20.22
CA SER A 399 -0.33 -2.36 21.58
C SER A 399 -0.14 -3.46 22.63
N GLU A 400 0.20 -4.69 22.21
CA GLU A 400 0.46 -5.77 23.14
C GLU A 400 1.90 -5.72 23.64
N THR A 401 2.06 -5.78 24.96
CA THR A 401 3.36 -5.89 25.61
C THR A 401 3.55 -7.33 26.07
N LEU A 402 4.63 -7.97 25.62
CA LEU A 402 5.08 -9.26 26.12
C LEU A 402 6.03 -9.06 27.31
N LEU A 403 5.78 -9.77 28.40
CA LEU A 403 6.64 -9.81 29.58
C LEU A 403 6.99 -11.27 29.90
N SER A 404 8.26 -11.52 30.17
CA SER A 404 8.71 -12.74 30.85
C SER A 404 9.23 -12.36 32.24
N VAL A 405 8.65 -12.93 33.29
CA VAL A 405 8.97 -12.62 34.68
C VAL A 405 9.10 -13.90 35.50
N GLN A 406 10.04 -13.92 36.44
CA GLN A 406 10.11 -14.96 37.44
C GLN A 406 9.44 -14.48 38.73
N ILE A 407 8.51 -15.28 39.26
CA ILE A 407 7.85 -15.04 40.55
C ILE A 407 8.21 -16.16 41.54
N PRO A 408 8.19 -15.88 42.86
CA PRO A 408 8.35 -16.93 43.86
C PRO A 408 7.23 -17.98 43.76
N GLU A 409 7.56 -19.26 43.85
CA GLU A 409 6.58 -20.34 43.80
C GLU A 409 5.92 -20.53 45.18
N ARG A 410 5.02 -19.62 45.55
CA ARG A 410 4.25 -19.67 46.79
C ARG A 410 2.79 -19.23 46.60
N PRO A 411 1.87 -19.71 47.44
CA PRO A 411 0.49 -19.22 47.43
C PRO A 411 0.41 -17.69 47.49
N GLY A 412 -0.38 -17.10 46.58
CA GLY A 412 -0.63 -15.65 46.50
C GLY A 412 0.36 -14.85 45.64
N ALA A 413 1.52 -15.40 45.25
CA ALA A 413 2.54 -14.66 44.48
C ALA A 413 2.03 -14.15 43.11
N PHE A 414 1.21 -14.95 42.42
CA PHE A 414 0.61 -14.51 41.17
C PHE A 414 -0.37 -13.34 41.35
N ILE A 415 -1.17 -13.33 42.41
CA ILE A 415 -2.11 -12.24 42.70
C ILE A 415 -1.35 -10.94 42.98
N GLU A 416 -0.27 -11.02 43.75
CA GLU A 416 0.62 -9.88 44.00
C GLU A 416 1.18 -9.29 42.70
N PHE A 417 1.60 -10.15 41.77
CA PHE A 417 2.09 -9.76 40.45
C PHE A 417 0.98 -9.20 39.54
N TYR A 418 -0.16 -9.89 39.43
CA TYR A 418 -1.29 -9.48 38.61
C TYR A 418 -1.83 -8.12 39.03
N ASN A 419 -1.85 -7.81 40.33
CA ASN A 419 -2.25 -6.50 40.84
C ASN A 419 -1.36 -5.34 40.36
N GLN A 420 -0.13 -5.61 39.90
CA GLN A 420 0.73 -4.59 39.27
C GLN A 420 0.36 -4.31 37.81
N ILE A 421 -0.35 -5.24 37.17
CA ILE A 421 -0.75 -5.17 35.76
C ILE A 421 -2.22 -4.74 35.65
N PHE A 422 -3.06 -5.13 36.60
CA PHE A 422 -4.46 -4.72 36.70
C PHE A 422 -4.59 -3.18 36.68
N PRO A 423 -5.58 -2.61 35.97
CA PRO A 423 -6.68 -3.25 35.25
C PRO A 423 -6.40 -3.52 33.75
N ARG A 424 -5.14 -3.67 33.32
CA ARG A 424 -4.83 -3.99 31.92
C ARG A 424 -5.36 -5.37 31.55
N ASN A 425 -5.88 -5.48 30.33
CA ASN A 425 -6.40 -6.74 29.82
C ASN A 425 -5.24 -7.68 29.47
N VAL A 426 -5.21 -8.85 30.11
CA VAL A 426 -4.21 -9.90 29.83
C VAL A 426 -4.69 -10.72 28.64
N THR A 427 -3.87 -10.79 27.60
CA THR A 427 -4.20 -11.41 26.32
C THR A 427 -3.65 -12.83 26.22
N GLU A 428 -2.51 -13.10 26.84
CA GLU A 428 -1.94 -14.43 26.97
C GLU A 428 -1.28 -14.61 28.34
N PHE A 429 -1.39 -15.81 28.89
CA PHE A 429 -0.72 -16.20 30.12
C PHE A 429 -0.23 -17.63 30.01
N SER A 430 1.08 -17.80 30.12
CA SER A 430 1.75 -19.09 30.17
C SER A 430 2.61 -19.15 31.42
N TYR A 431 2.46 -20.24 32.17
CA TYR A 431 3.13 -20.45 33.44
C TYR A 431 3.81 -21.81 33.41
N ARG A 432 5.04 -21.86 33.93
CA ARG A 432 5.76 -23.11 34.17
C ARG A 432 6.27 -23.15 35.62
N ILE A 433 5.85 -24.19 36.32
CA ILE A 433 6.29 -24.47 37.69
C ILE A 433 7.80 -24.77 37.71
N GLY A 434 8.49 -24.20 38.70
CA GLY A 434 9.87 -24.54 39.05
C GLY A 434 9.98 -24.79 40.54
N ALA A 435 11.13 -25.30 40.99
CA ALA A 435 11.31 -25.75 42.38
C ALA A 435 11.19 -24.59 43.40
N ASP A 436 11.86 -23.46 43.15
CA ASP A 436 11.87 -22.30 44.06
C ASP A 436 11.26 -21.04 43.43
N SER A 437 11.02 -21.05 42.12
CA SER A 437 10.45 -19.94 41.36
C SER A 437 9.70 -20.47 40.15
N ALA A 438 8.66 -19.76 39.74
CA ALA A 438 7.97 -19.98 38.48
C ALA A 438 8.32 -18.93 37.45
N CYS A 439 8.40 -19.37 36.20
CA CYS A 439 8.48 -18.48 35.06
C CYS A 439 7.08 -18.23 34.50
N ILE A 440 6.73 -16.96 34.35
CA ILE A 440 5.51 -16.51 33.69
C ILE A 440 5.92 -15.79 32.41
N CYS A 441 5.38 -16.24 31.28
CA CYS A 441 5.31 -15.47 30.06
C CYS A 441 3.87 -14.95 29.92
N MET A 442 3.71 -13.63 29.88
CA MET A 442 2.40 -12.99 29.82
C MET A 442 2.41 -11.90 28.74
N SER A 443 1.34 -11.81 27.96
CA SER A 443 1.06 -10.62 27.15
C SER A 443 -0.16 -9.88 27.71
N PHE A 444 -0.13 -8.55 27.63
CA PHE A 444 -1.24 -7.70 28.03
C PHE A 444 -1.30 -6.43 27.18
N GLN A 445 -2.49 -5.85 27.08
CA GLN A 445 -2.71 -4.59 26.37
C GLN A 445 -2.04 -3.43 27.12
N ALA A 446 -1.11 -2.74 26.45
CA ALA A 446 -0.52 -1.51 26.95
C ALA A 446 -1.56 -0.39 26.98
N TRP A 447 -1.47 0.49 27.97
CA TRP A 447 -2.24 1.73 27.93
C TRP A 447 -1.78 2.54 26.72
N HIS A 448 -2.69 2.86 25.81
CA HIS A 448 -2.49 3.97 24.92
C HIS A 448 -2.36 5.23 25.79
N GLN A 449 -1.17 5.86 25.83
CA GLN A 449 -1.12 7.29 26.05
C GLN A 449 -1.78 7.93 24.82
N ALA A 450 -3.11 7.99 24.82
CA ALA A 450 -3.75 9.12 24.17
C ALA A 450 -3.16 10.35 24.88
N ARG A 451 -2.44 11.20 24.15
CA ARG A 451 -2.25 12.57 24.60
C ARG A 451 -3.63 13.20 24.59
N GLU A 452 -4.39 12.97 25.66
CA GLU A 452 -5.56 13.76 25.99
C GLU A 452 -5.04 15.13 26.44
N SER A 453 -5.14 16.08 25.52
CA SER A 453 -5.09 17.52 25.80
C SER A 453 -6.20 18.17 25.00
#